data_AF-Q0PQI2-F1
#
_entry.id   AF-Q0PQI2-F1
#
_cell.length_a   1.000
_cell.length_b   1.000
_cell.length_c   1.000
_cell.angle_alpha   90.00
_cell.angle_beta   90.00
_cell.angle_gamma   90.00
#
_symmetry.space_group_name_H-M   'P 1'
#
loop_
_entity.id
_entity.type
_entity.pdbx_description
1 polymer ?
#
loop_
_entity_poly.entity_id
_entity_poly.type
_entity_poly.pdbx_seq_one_letter_code
_entity_poly.pdbx_strand_id
1 'polypeptide(L)'
;VPMREIEQDPTAASFGAEENPPITVYDTSGPFTDPEQKIDLMKGMPDLRSGWIDERNDTEQLKGPSSEYGRARQGDPELAGLRFEHIRAPRRAKPGQNVTQMHYARQGIITPEMEFVSIRENCRLQEMKADPRYAKLLRQHAGEPMGAQIPDEITPEFVRSEIAAGRAIIPANINHSGDGADDHWSQLPGEDQYQHR
;
A
#
# COMPACT_ATOMS: atom_id res chain seq x y z
N VAL A 1 3.73 3.20 -8.53
CA VAL A 1 3.93 3.15 -7.06
C VAL A 1 4.20 4.57 -6.61
N PRO A 2 3.43 5.13 -5.66
CA PRO A 2 3.45 6.55 -5.35
C PRO A 2 4.73 6.96 -4.61
N MET A 3 5.33 8.05 -5.08
CA MET A 3 6.50 8.72 -4.52
C MET A 3 6.39 10.20 -4.85
N ARG A 4 7.13 11.05 -4.14
CA ARG A 4 7.25 12.47 -4.43
C ARG A 4 8.71 12.84 -4.65
N GLU A 5 8.95 13.78 -5.56
CA GLU A 5 10.27 14.40 -5.70
C GLU A 5 10.27 15.81 -5.10
N ILE A 6 11.35 16.13 -4.40
CA ILE A 6 11.60 17.46 -3.84
C ILE A 6 12.76 18.05 -4.63
N GLU A 7 12.48 19.09 -5.41
CA GLU A 7 13.50 19.90 -6.06
C GLU A 7 14.28 20.70 -5.02
N GLN A 8 15.58 20.86 -5.27
CA GLN A 8 16.49 21.56 -4.37
C GLN A 8 17.11 22.74 -5.09
N ASP A 9 17.24 23.86 -4.38
CA ASP A 9 17.98 25.00 -4.90
C ASP A 9 19.47 24.65 -5.08
N PRO A 10 20.14 25.22 -6.09
CA PRO A 10 21.58 25.07 -6.25
C PRO A 10 22.35 25.60 -5.03
N THR A 11 23.39 24.88 -4.59
CA THR A 11 24.26 25.31 -3.50
C THR A 11 25.29 26.33 -3.99
N ALA A 12 25.36 27.49 -3.35
CA ALA A 12 26.36 28.50 -3.67
C ALA A 12 27.78 27.99 -3.33
N ALA A 13 28.67 28.00 -4.31
CA ALA A 13 30.08 27.63 -4.18
C ALA A 13 30.99 28.80 -4.57
N SER A 14 32.27 28.73 -4.18
CA SER A 14 33.24 29.80 -4.44
C SER A 14 33.44 30.11 -5.93
N PHE A 15 33.11 29.17 -6.83
CA PHE A 15 33.19 29.32 -8.29
C PHE A 15 31.90 28.83 -8.98
N GLY A 16 30.76 29.44 -8.67
CA GLY A 16 29.47 29.14 -9.29
C GLY A 16 28.48 28.46 -8.34
N ALA A 17 27.44 27.84 -8.89
CA ALA A 17 26.47 27.08 -8.11
C ALA A 17 26.62 25.58 -8.41
N GLU A 18 26.55 24.75 -7.37
CA GLU A 18 26.45 23.30 -7.48
C GLU A 18 24.98 22.89 -7.56
N GLU A 19 24.57 22.30 -8.68
CA GLU A 19 23.23 21.77 -8.87
C GLU A 19 22.97 20.57 -7.96
N ASN A 20 21.84 20.56 -7.28
CA ASN A 20 21.42 19.47 -6.39
C ASN A 20 20.36 18.62 -7.10
N PRO A 21 20.54 17.29 -7.21
CA PRO A 21 19.52 16.45 -7.81
C PRO A 21 18.27 16.40 -6.92
N PRO A 22 17.07 16.19 -7.48
CA PRO A 22 15.84 16.09 -6.69
C PRO A 22 15.88 14.87 -5.76
N ILE A 23 15.27 15.00 -4.58
CA ILE A 23 15.19 13.91 -3.59
C ILE A 23 13.84 13.21 -3.74
N THR A 24 13.86 11.92 -4.07
CA THR A 24 12.67 11.09 -4.02
C THR A 24 12.36 10.68 -2.58
N VAL A 25 11.12 10.87 -2.15
CA VAL A 25 10.62 10.51 -0.82
C VAL A 25 9.38 9.63 -0.94
N TYR A 26 9.16 8.84 0.11
CA TYR A 26 7.94 8.06 0.29
C TYR A 26 6.72 8.99 0.37
N ASP A 27 5.65 8.67 -0.38
CA ASP A 27 4.41 9.45 -0.35
C ASP A 27 3.22 8.55 0.03
N THR A 28 2.55 8.91 1.13
CA THR A 28 1.33 8.27 1.64
C THR A 28 0.08 9.10 1.40
N SER A 29 0.19 10.27 0.78
CA SER A 29 -0.94 11.17 0.58
C SER A 29 -1.94 10.68 -0.47
N GLY A 30 -1.62 9.63 -1.22
CA GLY A 30 -2.51 9.04 -2.23
C GLY A 30 -2.84 10.03 -3.36
N PRO A 31 -3.99 9.87 -4.04
CA PRO A 31 -4.36 10.74 -5.17
C PRO A 31 -4.60 12.20 -4.76
N PHE A 32 -4.70 12.52 -3.47
CA PHE A 32 -4.98 13.88 -2.95
C PHE A 32 -3.92 14.92 -3.28
N THR A 33 -2.70 14.51 -3.61
CA THR A 33 -1.63 15.42 -4.02
C THR A 33 -1.23 15.28 -5.47
N ASP A 34 -1.91 14.41 -6.23
CA ASP A 34 -1.70 14.26 -7.66
C ASP A 34 -2.55 15.30 -8.41
N PRO A 35 -1.93 16.31 -9.07
CA PRO A 35 -2.66 17.35 -9.78
C PRO A 35 -3.42 16.85 -11.02
N GLU A 36 -3.10 15.64 -11.51
CA GLU A 36 -3.80 15.03 -12.64
C GLU A 36 -5.07 14.29 -12.19
N GLN A 37 -5.23 14.01 -10.89
CA GLN A 37 -6.38 13.32 -10.33
C GLN A 37 -7.52 14.29 -10.01
N LYS A 38 -8.71 13.99 -10.54
CA LYS A 38 -9.95 14.65 -10.16
C LYS A 38 -10.65 13.84 -9.07
N ILE A 39 -10.60 14.34 -7.85
CA ILE A 39 -11.17 13.65 -6.69
C ILE A 39 -12.64 14.02 -6.53
N ASP A 40 -13.48 13.00 -6.51
CA ASP A 40 -14.89 13.09 -6.19
C ASP A 40 -15.19 12.18 -4.99
N LEU A 41 -15.39 12.79 -3.82
CA LEU A 41 -15.64 12.07 -2.58
C LEU A 41 -16.89 11.18 -2.66
N MET A 42 -17.86 11.52 -3.50
CA MET A 42 -19.08 10.72 -3.65
C MET A 42 -18.86 9.45 -4.48
N LYS A 43 -17.85 9.47 -5.37
CA LYS A 43 -17.46 8.33 -6.19
C LYS A 43 -16.43 7.41 -5.51
N GLY A 44 -15.75 7.92 -4.49
CA GLY A 44 -14.66 7.21 -3.81
C GLY A 44 -13.37 7.22 -4.62
N MET A 45 -12.35 6.52 -4.10
CA MET A 45 -11.03 6.46 -4.74
C MET A 45 -11.01 5.52 -5.96
N PRO A 46 -10.10 5.76 -6.93
CA PRO A 46 -9.89 4.87 -8.07
C PRO A 46 -9.60 3.44 -7.62
N ASP A 47 -10.10 2.48 -8.40
CA ASP A 47 -9.85 1.06 -8.16
C ASP A 47 -8.53 0.62 -8.76
N LEU A 48 -7.58 0.22 -7.93
CA LEU A 48 -6.27 -0.23 -8.40
C LEU A 48 -6.09 -1.74 -8.27
N ARG A 49 -6.78 -2.38 -7.31
CA ARG A 49 -6.48 -3.76 -6.92
C ARG A 49 -7.51 -4.79 -7.35
N SER A 50 -8.70 -4.40 -7.82
CA SER A 50 -9.71 -5.40 -8.22
C SER A 50 -9.21 -6.37 -9.28
N GLY A 51 -8.44 -5.90 -10.27
CA GLY A 51 -7.82 -6.77 -11.28
C GLY A 51 -6.93 -7.84 -10.66
N TRP A 52 -6.03 -7.45 -9.75
CA TRP A 52 -5.14 -8.39 -9.03
C TRP A 52 -5.91 -9.38 -8.17
N ILE A 53 -7.03 -8.97 -7.57
CA ILE A 53 -7.90 -9.83 -6.77
C ILE A 53 -8.65 -10.83 -7.66
N ASP A 54 -9.13 -10.40 -8.83
CA ASP A 54 -9.86 -11.24 -9.77
C ASP A 54 -8.97 -12.30 -10.42
N GLU A 55 -7.74 -11.93 -10.78
CA GLU A 55 -6.75 -12.82 -11.41
C GLU A 55 -6.39 -14.03 -10.53
N ARG A 56 -6.41 -13.87 -9.21
CA ARG A 56 -6.14 -14.99 -8.26
C ARG A 56 -7.24 -16.04 -8.25
N ASN A 57 -8.45 -15.70 -8.70
CA ASN A 57 -9.60 -16.61 -8.84
C ASN A 57 -9.92 -17.44 -7.56
N ASP A 58 -9.64 -16.88 -6.39
CA ASP A 58 -9.85 -17.49 -5.08
C ASP A 58 -10.90 -16.74 -4.23
N THR A 59 -11.47 -15.66 -4.78
CA THR A 59 -12.60 -14.93 -4.21
C THR A 59 -13.89 -15.11 -5.00
N GLU A 60 -15.02 -14.89 -4.36
CA GLU A 60 -16.34 -14.77 -4.99
C GLU A 60 -17.06 -13.51 -4.51
N GLN A 61 -17.84 -12.90 -5.39
CA GLN A 61 -18.65 -11.73 -5.07
C GLN A 61 -19.98 -12.15 -4.45
N LEU A 62 -20.34 -11.50 -3.34
CA LEU A 62 -21.62 -11.71 -2.65
C LEU A 62 -22.72 -10.87 -3.29
N LYS A 63 -23.99 -11.21 -3.00
CA LYS A 63 -25.15 -10.39 -3.41
C LYS A 63 -25.25 -9.07 -2.65
N GLY A 64 -24.56 -8.94 -1.53
CA GLY A 64 -24.59 -7.80 -0.62
C GLY A 64 -23.91 -8.12 0.71
N PRO A 65 -23.97 -7.20 1.69
CA PRO A 65 -23.43 -7.40 3.02
C PRO A 65 -24.00 -8.65 3.70
N SER A 66 -23.10 -9.51 4.20
CA SER A 66 -23.45 -10.73 4.92
C SER A 66 -23.45 -10.58 6.44
N SER A 67 -22.84 -9.52 6.99
CA SER A 67 -22.83 -9.24 8.42
C SER A 67 -24.13 -8.57 8.88
N GLU A 68 -24.50 -8.81 10.15
CA GLU A 68 -25.65 -8.14 10.77
C GLU A 68 -25.50 -6.61 10.72
N TYR A 69 -24.32 -6.11 11.10
CA TYR A 69 -23.99 -4.68 11.05
C TYR A 69 -24.13 -4.10 9.63
N GLY A 70 -23.58 -4.79 8.62
CA GLY A 70 -23.65 -4.33 7.23
C GLY A 70 -25.09 -4.28 6.70
N ARG A 71 -25.92 -5.27 7.04
CA ARG A 71 -27.35 -5.28 6.69
C ARG A 71 -28.12 -4.17 7.39
N ALA A 72 -27.87 -3.95 8.68
CA ALA A 72 -28.53 -2.89 9.45
C ALA A 72 -28.25 -1.50 8.85
N ARG A 73 -26.97 -1.22 8.53
CA ARG A 73 -26.55 0.06 7.94
C ARG A 73 -27.07 0.29 6.53
N GLN A 74 -27.17 -0.77 5.73
CA GLN A 74 -27.75 -0.68 4.38
C GLN A 74 -29.26 -0.39 4.41
N GLY A 75 -29.96 -0.77 5.47
CA GLY A 75 -31.39 -0.50 5.66
C GLY A 75 -31.72 0.84 6.32
N ASP A 76 -30.74 1.50 6.94
CA ASP A 76 -30.93 2.67 7.80
C ASP A 76 -31.24 3.97 7.01
N PRO A 77 -32.46 4.54 7.12
CA PRO A 77 -32.83 5.76 6.41
C PRO A 77 -32.01 6.99 6.80
N GLU A 78 -31.51 7.08 8.04
CA GLU A 78 -30.71 8.24 8.49
C GLU A 78 -29.35 8.30 7.79
N LEU A 79 -28.84 7.14 7.38
CA LEU A 79 -27.57 7.02 6.66
C LEU A 79 -27.74 7.12 5.15
N ALA A 80 -28.96 7.27 4.63
CA ALA A 80 -29.21 7.32 3.19
C ALA A 80 -28.43 8.44 2.48
N GLY A 81 -28.27 9.60 3.14
CA GLY A 81 -27.51 10.74 2.61
C GLY A 81 -25.99 10.60 2.68
N LEU A 82 -25.47 9.61 3.43
CA LEU A 82 -24.03 9.32 3.57
C LEU A 82 -23.59 8.12 2.74
N ARG A 83 -24.49 7.50 1.96
CA ARG A 83 -24.15 6.36 1.11
C ARG A 83 -23.44 6.84 -0.14
N PHE A 84 -22.25 6.30 -0.37
CA PHE A 84 -21.51 6.48 -1.62
C PHE A 84 -22.36 6.00 -2.81
N GLU A 85 -22.21 6.65 -3.97
CA GLU A 85 -22.95 6.33 -5.19
C GLU A 85 -22.67 4.89 -5.68
N HIS A 86 -21.54 4.32 -5.26
CA HIS A 86 -21.08 3.00 -5.67
C HIS A 86 -20.85 2.08 -4.47
N ILE A 87 -21.92 1.47 -3.96
CA ILE A 87 -21.79 0.35 -3.02
C ILE A 87 -21.36 -0.89 -3.80
N ARG A 88 -20.07 -1.20 -3.77
CA ARG A 88 -19.57 -2.47 -4.33
C ARG A 88 -20.04 -3.62 -3.46
N ALA A 89 -20.57 -4.66 -4.09
CA ALA A 89 -20.93 -5.85 -3.38
C ALA A 89 -19.65 -6.53 -2.83
N PRO A 90 -19.64 -6.91 -1.54
CA PRO A 90 -18.43 -7.41 -0.90
C PRO A 90 -18.01 -8.76 -1.49
N ARG A 91 -16.72 -9.03 -1.40
CA ARG A 91 -16.08 -10.31 -1.75
C ARG A 91 -15.75 -11.11 -0.49
N ARG A 92 -15.72 -12.42 -0.65
CA ARG A 92 -15.16 -13.36 0.33
C ARG A 92 -14.27 -14.39 -0.38
N ALA A 93 -13.44 -15.07 0.39
CA ALA A 93 -12.73 -16.26 -0.10
C ALA A 93 -13.75 -17.34 -0.51
N LYS A 94 -13.45 -18.07 -1.59
CA LYS A 94 -14.19 -19.27 -1.96
C LYS A 94 -14.04 -20.34 -0.86
N PRO A 95 -14.99 -21.28 -0.70
CA PRO A 95 -14.87 -22.36 0.27
C PRO A 95 -13.55 -23.11 0.15
N GLY A 96 -12.82 -23.24 1.26
CA GLY A 96 -11.52 -23.93 1.31
C GLY A 96 -10.32 -23.11 0.81
N GLN A 97 -10.51 -21.86 0.37
CA GLN A 97 -9.44 -20.95 -0.03
C GLN A 97 -9.05 -20.00 1.10
N ASN A 98 -7.82 -19.50 1.07
CA ASN A 98 -7.32 -18.47 1.98
C ASN A 98 -6.68 -17.35 1.17
N VAL A 99 -7.10 -16.11 1.43
CA VAL A 99 -6.76 -14.94 0.62
C VAL A 99 -5.74 -14.01 1.30
N THR A 100 -5.13 -14.47 2.39
CA THR A 100 -4.19 -13.65 3.17
C THR A 100 -2.82 -13.62 2.50
N GLN A 101 -2.11 -12.49 2.64
CA GLN A 101 -0.74 -12.35 2.12
C GLN A 101 0.21 -13.38 2.76
N MET A 102 0.02 -13.73 4.04
CA MET A 102 0.77 -14.80 4.70
C MET A 102 0.53 -16.18 4.10
N HIS A 103 -0.68 -16.49 3.64
CA HIS A 103 -0.98 -17.73 2.96
C HIS A 103 -0.20 -17.85 1.64
N TYR A 104 -0.28 -16.84 0.79
CA TYR A 104 0.48 -16.82 -0.47
C TYR A 104 1.99 -16.88 -0.24
N ALA A 105 2.49 -16.10 0.73
CA ALA A 105 3.91 -16.06 1.06
C ALA A 105 4.46 -17.43 1.47
N ARG A 106 3.73 -18.19 2.29
CA ARG A 106 4.10 -19.55 2.72
C ARG A 106 4.02 -20.59 1.61
N GLN A 107 3.26 -20.32 0.56
CA GLN A 107 3.23 -21.13 -0.67
C GLN A 107 4.34 -20.77 -1.66
N GLY A 108 5.18 -19.77 -1.34
CA GLY A 108 6.23 -19.30 -2.25
C GLY A 108 5.71 -18.37 -3.35
N ILE A 109 4.48 -17.85 -3.22
CA ILE A 109 3.85 -16.98 -4.22
C ILE A 109 4.19 -15.52 -3.88
N ILE A 110 4.73 -14.80 -4.87
CA ILE A 110 4.91 -13.35 -4.83
C ILE A 110 3.65 -12.72 -5.43
N THR A 111 2.95 -11.90 -4.65
CA THR A 111 1.74 -11.20 -5.11
C THR A 111 2.08 -9.82 -5.68
N PRO A 112 1.20 -9.21 -6.49
CA PRO A 112 1.35 -7.81 -6.90
C PRO A 112 1.47 -6.85 -5.72
N GLU A 113 0.83 -7.14 -4.57
CA GLU A 113 1.00 -6.34 -3.36
C GLU A 113 2.44 -6.43 -2.79
N MET A 114 3.08 -7.60 -2.82
CA MET A 114 4.48 -7.75 -2.39
C MET A 114 5.45 -7.03 -3.33
N GLU A 115 5.19 -7.08 -4.64
CA GLU A 115 5.96 -6.32 -5.64
C GLU A 115 5.78 -4.82 -5.44
N PHE A 116 4.54 -4.35 -5.26
CA PHE A 116 4.26 -2.94 -4.99
C PHE A 116 5.02 -2.43 -3.76
N VAL A 117 5.00 -3.18 -2.65
CA VAL A 117 5.76 -2.84 -1.44
C VAL A 117 7.26 -2.81 -1.73
N SER A 118 7.80 -3.79 -2.44
CA SER A 118 9.24 -3.82 -2.76
C SER A 118 9.70 -2.59 -3.55
N ILE A 119 8.92 -2.13 -4.53
CA ILE A 119 9.22 -0.92 -5.29
C ILE A 119 9.13 0.31 -4.38
N ARG A 120 8.12 0.35 -3.50
CA ARG A 120 7.86 1.48 -2.61
C ARG A 120 8.96 1.65 -1.56
N GLU A 121 9.38 0.56 -0.92
CA GLU A 121 10.43 0.56 0.09
C GLU A 121 11.80 0.94 -0.49
N ASN A 122 12.06 0.64 -1.76
CA ASN A 122 13.29 1.05 -2.42
C ASN A 122 13.34 2.56 -2.74
N CYS A 123 12.22 3.30 -2.78
CA CYS A 123 12.21 4.75 -3.09
C CYS A 123 13.12 5.19 -4.28
N ARG A 124 13.15 4.39 -5.38
CA ARG A 124 14.04 4.61 -6.55
C ARG A 124 15.54 4.63 -6.23
N LEU A 125 15.97 4.01 -5.13
CA LEU A 125 17.36 3.96 -4.69
C LEU A 125 18.33 3.45 -5.76
N GLN A 126 17.93 2.49 -6.59
CA GLN A 126 18.78 1.97 -7.66
C GLN A 126 19.04 3.02 -8.76
N GLU A 127 18.03 3.81 -9.12
CA GLU A 127 18.19 4.92 -10.06
C GLU A 127 19.14 5.98 -9.50
N MET A 128 19.01 6.29 -8.21
CA MET A 128 19.93 7.20 -7.52
C MET A 128 21.36 6.64 -7.48
N LYS A 129 21.53 5.35 -7.16
CA LYS A 129 22.85 4.68 -7.15
C LYS A 129 23.53 4.71 -8.51
N ALA A 130 22.76 4.65 -9.59
CA ALA A 130 23.27 4.70 -10.96
C ALA A 130 23.65 6.11 -11.44
N ASP A 131 23.13 7.16 -10.79
CA ASP A 131 23.38 8.55 -11.17
C ASP A 131 24.47 9.20 -10.28
N PRO A 132 25.63 9.57 -10.87
CA PRO A 132 26.74 10.17 -10.11
C PRO A 132 26.39 11.44 -9.34
N ARG A 133 25.33 12.18 -9.74
CA ARG A 133 24.87 13.38 -9.02
C ARG A 133 24.46 13.08 -7.59
N TYR A 134 24.00 11.85 -7.32
CA TYR A 134 23.55 11.42 -6.00
C TYR A 134 24.69 10.89 -5.11
N ALA A 135 25.93 10.81 -5.59
CA ALA A 135 27.05 10.23 -4.84
C ALA A 135 27.26 10.85 -3.45
N LYS A 136 27.04 12.16 -3.31
CA LYS A 136 27.10 12.86 -2.02
C LYS A 136 25.92 12.52 -1.11
N LEU A 137 24.71 12.41 -1.67
CA LEU A 137 23.47 12.11 -0.94
C LEU A 137 23.46 10.66 -0.42
N LEU A 138 23.98 9.72 -1.21
CA LEU A 138 23.99 8.29 -0.89
C LEU A 138 25.02 7.90 0.17
N ARG A 139 25.80 8.86 0.67
CA ARG A 139 26.75 8.61 1.75
C ARG A 139 25.99 8.42 3.07
N GLN A 140 25.68 7.17 3.37
CA GLN A 140 25.03 6.78 4.63
C GLN A 140 26.04 6.34 5.69
N HIS A 141 25.74 6.61 6.96
CA HIS A 141 26.42 5.95 8.07
C HIS A 141 25.95 4.50 8.15
N ALA A 142 26.87 3.55 8.38
CA ALA A 142 26.55 2.13 8.42
C ALA A 142 25.49 1.75 9.49
N GLY A 143 25.36 2.55 10.55
CA GLY A 143 24.42 2.28 11.65
C GLY A 143 24.75 0.99 12.43
N GLU A 144 23.87 0.64 13.37
CA GLU A 144 23.89 -0.65 14.08
C GLU A 144 22.47 -1.23 14.00
N PRO A 145 22.25 -2.33 13.24
CA PRO A 145 20.91 -2.86 13.01
C PRO A 145 20.33 -3.62 14.22
N MET A 146 21.10 -3.84 15.29
CA MET A 146 20.64 -4.55 16.50
C MET A 146 20.05 -5.94 16.19
N GLY A 147 20.63 -6.64 15.20
CA GLY A 147 20.18 -7.95 14.75
C GLY A 147 19.09 -7.94 13.68
N ALA A 148 18.63 -6.78 13.21
CA ALA A 148 17.73 -6.68 12.06
C ALA A 148 18.44 -7.10 10.76
N GLN A 149 17.72 -7.82 9.90
CA GLN A 149 18.21 -8.26 8.59
C GLN A 149 17.70 -7.31 7.51
N ILE A 150 18.30 -6.12 7.43
CA ILE A 150 17.92 -5.11 6.44
C ILE A 150 18.86 -5.25 5.23
N PRO A 151 18.36 -5.62 4.04
CA PRO A 151 19.19 -5.74 2.84
C PRO A 151 19.46 -4.37 2.21
N ASP A 152 20.47 -4.30 1.33
CA ASP A 152 20.77 -3.11 0.52
C ASP A 152 19.71 -2.79 -0.54
N GLU A 153 18.86 -3.77 -0.86
CA GLU A 153 17.76 -3.70 -1.81
C GLU A 153 16.59 -4.57 -1.35
N ILE A 154 15.39 -4.00 -1.36
CA ILE A 154 14.17 -4.67 -0.96
C ILE A 154 13.57 -5.36 -2.19
N THR A 155 13.74 -6.67 -2.32
CA THR A 155 13.17 -7.43 -3.44
C THR A 155 11.77 -7.97 -3.11
N PRO A 156 10.93 -8.29 -4.11
CA PRO A 156 9.65 -8.96 -3.86
C PRO A 156 9.81 -10.28 -3.08
N GLU A 157 10.90 -11.00 -3.34
CA GLU A 157 11.22 -12.25 -2.64
C GLU A 157 11.61 -12.01 -1.17
N PHE A 158 12.35 -10.93 -0.87
CA PHE A 158 12.62 -10.54 0.51
C PHE A 158 11.31 -10.24 1.25
N VAL A 159 10.43 -9.43 0.67
CA VAL A 159 9.11 -9.10 1.23
C VAL A 159 8.29 -10.38 1.50
N ARG A 160 8.22 -11.28 0.51
CA ARG A 160 7.55 -12.58 0.66
C ARG A 160 8.14 -13.39 1.81
N SER A 161 9.47 -13.44 1.94
CA SER A 161 10.15 -14.22 2.98
C SER A 161 9.87 -13.68 4.39
N GLU A 162 9.85 -12.36 4.58
CA GLU A 162 9.53 -11.71 5.86
C GLU A 162 8.07 -11.96 6.26
N ILE A 163 7.15 -11.92 5.30
CA ILE A 163 5.73 -12.23 5.51
C ILE A 163 5.55 -13.71 5.86
N ALA A 164 6.21 -14.63 5.13
CA ALA A 164 6.12 -16.06 5.39
C ALA A 164 6.63 -16.43 6.80
N ALA A 165 7.68 -15.74 7.24
CA ALA A 165 8.28 -15.86 8.57
C ALA A 165 7.46 -15.16 9.67
N GLY A 166 6.45 -14.37 9.31
CA GLY A 166 5.62 -13.62 10.27
C GLY A 166 6.33 -12.42 10.90
N ARG A 167 7.39 -11.90 10.27
CA ARG A 167 8.12 -10.69 10.72
C ARG A 167 7.60 -9.40 10.09
N ALA A 168 6.87 -9.51 8.98
CA ALA A 168 6.22 -8.40 8.30
C ALA A 168 4.78 -8.76 7.93
N ILE A 169 3.94 -7.73 7.71
CA ILE A 169 2.56 -7.87 7.25
C ILE A 169 2.26 -6.86 6.15
N ILE A 170 1.30 -7.19 5.28
CA ILE A 170 0.70 -6.24 4.34
C ILE A 170 -0.82 -6.21 4.61
N PRO A 171 -1.35 -5.16 5.25
CA PRO A 171 -2.79 -5.04 5.54
C PRO A 171 -3.56 -4.71 4.25
N ALA A 172 -3.96 -5.74 3.50
CA ALA A 172 -4.48 -5.58 2.14
C ALA A 172 -5.82 -6.31 1.94
N ASN A 173 -6.85 -5.88 2.68
CA ASN A 173 -8.20 -6.47 2.61
C ASN A 173 -8.73 -6.52 1.15
N ILE A 174 -9.33 -7.64 0.75
CA ILE A 174 -9.90 -7.87 -0.58
C ILE A 174 -11.12 -6.98 -0.90
N ASN A 175 -11.71 -6.33 0.12
CA ASN A 175 -12.78 -5.36 -0.04
C ASN A 175 -12.29 -3.90 -0.06
N HIS A 176 -10.99 -3.68 0.16
CA HIS A 176 -10.36 -2.36 0.10
C HIS A 176 -9.46 -2.28 -1.13
N SER A 177 -10.08 -2.14 -2.30
CA SER A 177 -9.37 -2.21 -3.58
C SER A 177 -8.91 -0.86 -4.14
N GLY A 178 -9.25 0.24 -3.47
CA GLY A 178 -8.89 1.59 -3.88
C GLY A 178 -7.41 1.92 -3.66
N ASP A 179 -6.96 3.04 -4.24
CA ASP A 179 -5.65 3.63 -3.96
C ASP A 179 -5.61 4.25 -2.56
N GLY A 180 -5.51 3.37 -1.58
CA GLY A 180 -5.40 3.72 -0.18
C GLY A 180 -4.57 2.64 0.49
N ALA A 181 -3.30 2.95 0.69
CA ALA A 181 -2.68 2.61 1.97
C ALA A 181 -3.44 3.39 3.05
N ASP A 182 -4.70 3.03 3.29
CA ASP A 182 -5.45 3.48 4.46
C ASP A 182 -4.91 2.71 5.65
N ASP A 183 -3.68 3.06 6.04
CA ASP A 183 -3.20 2.92 7.42
C ASP A 183 -3.84 4.01 8.32
N HIS A 184 -4.99 4.55 7.92
CA HIS A 184 -5.87 5.30 8.79
C HIS A 184 -6.58 4.33 9.73
N TRP A 185 -5.88 4.00 10.82
CA TRP A 185 -6.49 3.61 12.08
C TRP A 185 -7.57 4.64 12.43
N SER A 186 -8.82 4.34 12.13
CA SER A 186 -9.93 4.88 12.91
C SER A 186 -9.79 4.28 14.31
N GLN A 187 -9.07 4.99 15.18
CA GLN A 187 -9.20 4.85 16.61
C GLN A 187 -10.66 5.20 16.98
N LEU A 188 -11.54 4.22 16.86
CA LEU A 188 -12.75 4.15 17.67
C LEU A 188 -12.50 3.11 18.75
N PRO A 189 -12.79 3.41 20.03
CA PRO A 189 -12.55 2.47 21.11
C PRO A 189 -13.62 1.36 21.04
N GLY A 190 -13.17 0.11 20.96
CA GLY A 190 -13.98 -1.03 21.36
C GLY A 190 -14.12 -2.15 20.33
N GLU A 191 -13.76 -3.35 20.82
CA GLU A 191 -14.20 -4.68 20.38
C GLU A 191 -13.37 -5.38 19.30
N ASP A 192 -12.39 -6.15 19.82
CA ASP A 192 -11.91 -7.40 19.23
C ASP A 192 -13.05 -8.22 18.63
N GLN A 193 -13.10 -8.30 17.30
CA GLN A 193 -13.78 -9.39 16.60
C GLN A 193 -12.82 -10.06 15.62
N TYR A 194 -11.96 -10.91 16.17
CA TYR A 194 -11.45 -12.06 15.46
C TYR A 194 -12.64 -12.90 14.96
N GLN A 195 -12.90 -12.87 13.64
CA GLN A 195 -13.72 -13.90 13.00
C GLN A 195 -12.85 -14.72 12.06
N HIS A 196 -12.24 -15.77 12.64
CA HIS A 196 -11.94 -16.99 11.90
C HIS A 196 -12.89 -18.09 12.40
N ARG A 197 -13.78 -18.51 11.50
CA ARG A 197 -14.22 -19.90 11.36
C ARG A 197 -13.98 -20.30 9.91
#